data_AF-A0A377XK18-F1
#
_entry.id   AF-A0A377XK18-F1
#
_cell.length_a   1.000
_cell.length_b   1.000
_cell.length_c   1.000
_cell.angle_alpha   90.00
_cell.angle_beta   90.00
_cell.angle_gamma   90.00
#
_symmetry.space_group_name_H-M   'P 1'
#
loop_
_entity.id
_entity.type
_entity.pdbx_description
1 polymer ?
#
loop_
_entity_poly.entity_id
_entity_poly.type
_entity_poly.pdbx_seq_one_letter_code
_entity_poly.pdbx_strand_id
1 'polypeptide(L)'
;MLVASAFLPFLPMLPLHLLIQNLLYDVSQVAIPFDNVDDEQIRKPQRWNPADLGRFMVFFGPISSIFDILTFGLMWWVFHANTVEMQTLFQSGWFIEGLLSQTLIVHMIRTRRIPFVQSRAAWPLFAMTLVVMAVGIALPFSPLASYLQLQALPLSYFPWLVAILAGYMC
;
A
#
# COMPACT_ATOMS: atom_id res chain seq x y z
N MET A 1 9.32 -5.34 8.09
CA MET A 1 10.66 -4.75 7.80
C MET A 1 11.84 -5.39 8.56
N LEU A 2 11.88 -5.47 9.90
CA LEU A 2 13.06 -5.98 10.64
C LEU A 2 13.49 -7.42 10.28
N VAL A 3 12.54 -8.33 10.11
CA VAL A 3 12.84 -9.73 9.76
C VAL A 3 13.33 -9.82 8.31
N ALA A 4 12.62 -9.20 7.37
CA ALA A 4 12.99 -9.14 5.95
C ALA A 4 14.43 -8.60 5.70
N SER A 5 14.81 -7.51 6.37
CA SER A 5 16.13 -6.90 6.21
C SER A 5 17.28 -7.75 6.78
N ALA A 6 17.00 -8.68 7.70
CA ALA A 6 18.02 -9.57 8.25
C ALA A 6 18.33 -10.78 7.35
N PHE A 7 17.41 -11.12 6.43
CA PHE A 7 17.52 -12.28 5.56
C PHE A 7 17.88 -11.94 4.10
N LEU A 8 17.77 -10.68 3.67
CA LEU A 8 18.17 -10.26 2.32
C LEU A 8 19.63 -9.82 2.24
N PRO A 9 20.32 -10.12 1.12
CA PRO A 9 21.63 -9.56 0.83
C PRO A 9 21.57 -8.07 0.41
N PHE A 10 20.38 -7.48 0.31
CA PHE A 10 20.13 -6.10 -0.10
C PHE A 10 18.99 -5.45 0.69
N LEU A 11 18.87 -4.12 0.59
CA LEU A 11 17.80 -3.35 1.22
C LEU A 11 16.45 -3.63 0.53
N PRO A 12 15.39 -4.05 1.26
CA PRO A 12 14.09 -4.35 0.69
C PRO A 12 13.46 -3.17 -0.08
N MET A 13 13.70 -1.95 0.39
CA MET A 13 13.24 -0.71 -0.22
C MET A 13 14.29 0.39 -0.02
N LEU A 14 14.51 1.21 -1.05
CA LEU A 14 15.42 2.36 -0.96
C LEU A 14 14.74 3.56 -0.28
N PRO A 15 15.51 4.46 0.36
CA PRO A 15 14.97 5.72 0.90
C PRO A 15 14.23 6.56 -0.15
N LEU A 16 14.68 6.51 -1.41
CA LEU A 16 14.02 7.18 -2.53
C LEU A 16 12.61 6.63 -2.77
N HIS A 17 12.43 5.31 -2.73
CA HIS A 17 11.13 4.66 -2.89
C HIS A 17 10.19 5.03 -1.75
N LEU A 18 10.69 5.03 -0.50
CA LEU A 18 9.93 5.49 0.67
C LEU A 18 9.47 6.94 0.53
N LEU A 19 10.35 7.82 0.04
CA LEU A 19 10.02 9.23 -0.19
C LEU A 19 8.89 9.38 -1.22
N ILE A 20 8.95 8.61 -2.31
CA ILE A 20 7.93 8.64 -3.36
C ILE A 20 6.60 8.08 -2.85
N GLN A 21 6.65 6.97 -2.09
CA GLN A 21 5.44 6.42 -1.47
C GLN A 21 4.77 7.44 -0.56
N ASN A 22 5.54 8.05 0.35
CA ASN A 22 5.02 9.06 1.26
C ASN A 22 4.48 10.28 0.50
N LEU A 23 5.17 10.75 -0.55
CA LEU A 23 4.70 11.87 -1.35
C LEU A 23 3.37 11.54 -2.07
N LEU A 24 3.28 10.39 -2.72
CA LEU A 24 2.06 9.95 -3.41
C LEU A 24 0.91 9.76 -2.42
N TYR A 25 1.20 9.20 -1.26
CA TYR A 25 0.27 9.04 -0.17
C TYR A 25 -0.23 10.40 0.35
N ASP A 26 0.66 11.35 0.63
CA ASP A 26 0.29 12.68 1.10
C ASP A 26 -0.53 13.43 0.05
N VAL A 27 -0.19 13.32 -1.24
CA VAL A 27 -1.01 13.89 -2.33
C VAL A 27 -2.40 13.23 -2.38
N SER A 28 -2.50 11.92 -2.11
CA SER A 28 -3.81 11.25 -1.98
C SER A 28 -4.64 11.86 -0.84
N GLN A 29 -3.97 12.26 0.25
CA GLN A 29 -4.60 12.88 1.42
C GLN A 29 -5.00 14.35 1.21
N VAL A 30 -4.35 15.08 0.31
CA VAL A 30 -4.75 16.45 -0.05
C VAL A 30 -6.18 16.50 -0.59
N ALA A 31 -6.71 15.38 -1.10
CA ALA A 31 -8.11 15.29 -1.51
C ALA A 31 -9.10 15.08 -0.35
N ILE A 32 -8.64 14.70 0.85
CA ILE A 32 -9.50 14.45 2.02
C ILE A 32 -10.27 15.71 2.45
N PRO A 33 -9.68 16.92 2.51
CA PRO A 33 -10.44 18.14 2.80
C PRO A 33 -11.49 18.52 1.75
N PHE A 34 -11.33 18.04 0.52
CA PHE A 34 -12.32 18.20 -0.55
C PHE A 34 -13.35 17.06 -0.58
N ASP A 35 -13.26 16.11 0.35
CA ASP A 35 -14.21 15.03 0.52
C ASP A 35 -15.45 15.52 1.29
N ASN A 36 -16.64 15.25 0.76
CA ASN A 36 -17.89 15.59 1.45
C ASN A 36 -18.07 14.60 2.62
N VAL A 37 -17.96 15.11 3.85
CA VAL A 37 -18.13 14.33 5.07
C VAL A 37 -19.63 14.05 5.29
N ASP A 38 -20.00 12.81 5.61
CA ASP A 38 -21.40 12.43 5.87
C ASP A 38 -22.05 13.33 6.95
N ASP A 39 -23.29 13.77 6.69
CA ASP A 39 -24.08 14.62 7.60
C ASP A 39 -24.19 14.04 9.03
N GLU A 40 -24.06 12.71 9.17
CA GLU A 40 -24.06 12.01 10.46
C GLU A 40 -22.81 12.28 11.31
N GLN A 41 -21.65 12.53 10.68
CA GLN A 41 -20.40 12.88 11.38
C GLN A 41 -20.39 14.34 11.85
N ILE A 42 -21.21 15.20 11.23
CA ILE A 42 -21.39 16.61 11.60
C ILE A 42 -22.37 16.76 12.79
N ARG A 43 -23.30 15.80 12.97
CA ARG A 43 -24.33 15.84 14.02
C ARG A 43 -23.81 15.73 15.44
N LYS A 44 -22.62 15.14 15.66
CA LYS A 44 -22.03 15.00 17.00
C LYS A 44 -20.53 15.28 16.97
N PRO A 45 -19.99 16.04 17.93
CA PRO A 45 -18.56 16.27 18.04
C PRO A 45 -17.83 14.94 18.22
N GLN A 46 -16.99 14.58 17.26
CA GLN A 46 -16.17 13.38 17.33
C GLN A 46 -15.12 13.55 18.43
N ARG A 47 -15.14 12.68 19.43
CA ARG A 47 -14.13 12.65 20.49
C ARG A 47 -13.00 11.72 20.05
N TRP A 48 -11.77 12.23 20.09
CA TRP A 48 -10.60 11.43 19.77
C TRP A 48 -10.47 10.30 20.80
N ASN A 49 -10.58 9.05 20.36
CA ASN A 49 -10.42 7.88 21.22
C ASN A 49 -9.11 7.15 20.90
N PRO A 50 -7.97 7.55 21.50
CA PRO A 50 -6.67 6.95 21.24
C PRO A 50 -6.60 5.46 21.60
N ALA A 51 -7.46 4.97 22.52
CA ALA A 51 -7.51 3.56 22.88
C ALA A 51 -8.04 2.67 21.73
N ASP A 52 -8.98 3.18 20.94
CA ASP A 52 -9.50 2.47 19.76
C ASP A 52 -8.48 2.44 18.63
N LEU A 53 -7.70 3.52 18.46
CA LEU A 53 -6.63 3.60 17.48
C LEU A 53 -5.48 2.64 17.82
N GLY A 54 -5.09 2.57 19.11
CA GLY A 54 -4.07 1.62 19.57
C GLY A 54 -4.49 0.16 19.34
N ARG A 55 -5.75 -0.19 19.65
CA ARG A 55 -6.28 -1.56 19.42
C ARG A 55 -6.36 -1.91 17.93
N PHE A 56 -6.65 -0.93 17.09
CA PHE A 56 -6.57 -1.06 15.62
C PHE A 56 -5.14 -1.37 15.18
N MET A 57 -4.15 -0.58 15.61
CA MET A 57 -2.74 -0.80 15.23
C MET A 57 -2.22 -2.19 15.65
N VAL A 58 -2.63 -2.68 16.83
CA VAL A 58 -2.25 -4.01 17.33
C VAL A 58 -2.87 -5.14 16.50
N PHE A 59 -4.04 -4.94 15.88
CA PHE A 59 -4.67 -5.95 15.03
C PHE A 59 -4.20 -5.87 13.57
N PHE A 60 -4.08 -4.66 13.03
CA PHE A 60 -3.68 -4.42 11.65
C PHE A 60 -2.18 -4.59 11.41
N GLY A 61 -1.33 -4.28 12.40
CA GLY A 61 0.11 -4.45 12.28
C GLY A 61 0.52 -5.90 11.96
N PRO A 62 0.02 -6.91 12.70
CA PRO A 62 0.24 -8.32 12.39
C PRO A 62 -0.29 -8.73 11.02
N ILE A 63 -1.49 -8.29 10.65
CA ILE A 63 -2.09 -8.60 9.34
C ILE A 63 -1.19 -8.08 8.22
N SER A 64 -0.85 -6.79 8.25
CA SER A 64 0.06 -6.18 7.28
C SER A 64 1.39 -6.93 7.21
N SER A 65 1.95 -7.32 8.37
CA SER A 65 3.22 -8.06 8.41
C SER A 65 3.11 -9.45 7.76
N ILE A 66 1.96 -10.12 7.82
CA ILE A 66 1.73 -11.39 7.13
C ILE A 66 1.75 -11.18 5.62
N PHE A 67 1.05 -10.16 5.12
CA PHE A 67 1.02 -9.86 3.68
C PHE A 67 2.39 -9.39 3.17
N ASP A 68 3.11 -8.57 3.94
CA ASP A 68 4.52 -8.24 3.72
C ASP A 68 5.35 -9.52 3.52
N ILE A 69 5.24 -10.49 4.44
CA ILE A 69 5.98 -11.76 4.37
C ILE A 69 5.55 -12.60 3.15
N LEU A 70 4.26 -12.62 2.81
CA LEU A 70 3.75 -13.32 1.63
C LEU A 70 4.31 -12.71 0.34
N THR A 71 4.29 -11.38 0.21
CA THR A 71 4.89 -10.66 -0.91
C THR A 71 6.39 -10.94 -1.00
N PHE A 72 7.07 -10.98 0.14
CA PHE A 72 8.47 -11.35 0.22
C PHE A 72 8.73 -12.76 -0.30
N GLY A 73 7.96 -13.73 0.19
CA GLY A 73 8.05 -15.12 -0.23
C GLY A 73 7.72 -15.31 -1.71
N LEU A 74 6.75 -14.55 -2.23
CA LEU A 74 6.44 -14.52 -3.65
C LEU A 74 7.64 -14.06 -4.48
N MET A 75 8.25 -12.92 -4.11
CA MET A 75 9.41 -12.39 -4.83
C MET A 75 10.61 -13.33 -4.71
N TRP A 76 10.78 -13.99 -3.57
CA TRP A 76 11.89 -14.92 -3.33
C TRP A 76 11.74 -16.26 -4.04
N TRP A 77 10.59 -16.95 -3.90
CA TRP A 77 10.39 -18.31 -4.40
C TRP A 77 9.84 -18.38 -5.82
N VAL A 78 8.99 -17.43 -6.23
CA VAL A 78 8.33 -17.45 -7.56
C VAL A 78 9.15 -16.67 -8.58
N PHE A 79 9.58 -15.46 -8.21
CA PHE A 79 10.34 -14.59 -9.11
C PHE A 79 11.86 -14.73 -8.98
N HIS A 80 12.33 -15.54 -8.03
CA HIS A 80 13.75 -15.74 -7.74
C HIS A 80 14.52 -14.40 -7.59
N ALA A 81 13.85 -13.38 -7.07
CA ALA A 81 14.43 -12.05 -6.83
C ALA A 81 15.24 -12.05 -5.52
N ASN A 82 16.18 -12.99 -5.42
CA ASN A 82 17.01 -13.23 -4.24
C ASN A 82 18.50 -12.91 -4.46
N THR A 83 18.88 -12.50 -5.67
CA THR A 83 20.24 -12.04 -6.01
C THR A 83 20.31 -10.51 -6.06
N VAL A 84 21.52 -9.96 -5.96
CA VAL A 84 21.76 -8.51 -6.04
C VAL A 84 21.41 -7.97 -7.43
N GLU A 85 21.57 -8.76 -8.51
CA GLU A 85 21.15 -8.30 -9.85
C GLU A 85 19.64 -8.09 -9.95
N MET A 86 18.87 -8.87 -9.20
CA MET A 86 17.40 -8.81 -9.17
C MET A 86 16.85 -7.90 -8.07
N GLN A 87 17.71 -7.16 -7.35
CA GLN A 87 17.28 -6.28 -6.28
C GLN A 87 16.26 -5.23 -6.75
N THR A 88 16.43 -4.70 -7.96
CA THR A 88 15.54 -3.69 -8.54
C THR A 88 14.16 -4.26 -8.83
N LEU A 89 14.10 -5.53 -9.25
CA LEU A 89 12.84 -6.25 -9.43
C LEU A 89 12.12 -6.43 -8.09
N PHE A 90 12.85 -6.86 -7.05
CA PHE A 90 12.34 -6.99 -5.69
C PHE A 90 11.79 -5.66 -5.18
N GLN A 91 12.61 -4.61 -5.23
CA GLN A 91 12.27 -3.28 -4.74
C GLN A 91 11.08 -2.69 -5.49
N SER A 92 10.94 -2.95 -6.79
CA SER A 92 9.80 -2.46 -7.59
C SER A 92 8.50 -3.15 -7.22
N GLY A 93 8.52 -4.47 -7.02
CA GLY A 93 7.33 -5.21 -6.57
C GLY A 93 6.91 -4.78 -5.18
N TRP A 94 7.88 -4.70 -4.28
CA TRP A 94 7.69 -4.21 -2.92
C TRP A 94 7.20 -2.75 -2.89
N PHE A 95 7.65 -1.91 -3.81
CA PHE A 95 7.19 -0.52 -3.95
C PHE A 95 5.71 -0.45 -4.35
N ILE A 96 5.28 -1.24 -5.34
CA ILE A 96 3.87 -1.26 -5.77
C ILE A 96 3.00 -1.80 -4.63
N GLU A 97 3.35 -2.95 -4.07
CA GLU A 97 2.56 -3.57 -3.01
C GLU A 97 2.44 -2.64 -1.79
N GLY A 98 3.56 -2.09 -1.31
CA GLY A 98 3.55 -1.19 -0.15
C GLY A 98 2.72 0.06 -0.39
N LEU A 99 2.79 0.67 -1.59
CA LEU A 99 1.98 1.82 -1.94
C LEU A 99 0.48 1.47 -1.97
N LEU A 100 0.12 0.35 -2.59
CA LEU A 100 -1.28 -0.07 -2.70
C LEU A 100 -1.85 -0.42 -1.32
N SER A 101 -1.14 -1.21 -0.52
CA SER A 101 -1.53 -1.56 0.85
C SER A 101 -1.69 -0.32 1.74
N GLN A 102 -0.79 0.66 1.65
CA GLN A 102 -0.91 1.95 2.35
C GLN A 102 -2.09 2.80 1.87
N THR A 103 -2.40 2.81 0.57
CA THR A 103 -3.59 3.53 0.11
C THR A 103 -4.88 2.84 0.57
N LEU A 104 -4.91 1.51 0.61
CA LEU A 104 -6.06 0.73 1.06
C LEU A 104 -6.29 0.82 2.57
N ILE A 105 -5.24 0.88 3.39
CA ILE A 105 -5.39 0.95 4.85
C ILE A 105 -6.17 2.20 5.29
N VAL A 106 -6.08 3.31 4.54
CA VAL A 106 -6.85 4.54 4.82
C VAL A 106 -8.36 4.28 4.74
N HIS A 107 -8.80 3.47 3.78
CA HIS A 107 -10.20 3.07 3.64
C HIS A 107 -10.64 2.14 4.77
N MET A 108 -9.75 1.28 5.26
CA MET A 108 -10.01 0.37 6.38
C MET A 108 -10.04 1.10 7.74
N ILE A 109 -9.19 2.12 7.94
CA ILE A 109 -9.21 2.95 9.16
C ILE A 109 -10.49 3.79 9.23
N ARG A 110 -10.97 4.31 8.09
CA ARG A 110 -12.16 5.19 8.05
C ARG A 110 -13.45 4.45 8.43
N THR A 111 -13.53 3.13 8.26
CA THR A 111 -14.77 2.39 8.54
C THR A 111 -14.47 1.03 9.18
N ARG A 112 -15.08 0.73 10.33
CA ARG A 112 -14.94 -0.57 11.05
C ARG A 112 -15.66 -1.75 10.37
N ARG A 113 -16.13 -1.58 9.14
CA ARG A 113 -16.89 -2.55 8.34
C ARG A 113 -16.14 -2.78 7.04
N ILE A 114 -16.42 -3.88 6.34
CA ILE A 114 -15.77 -4.23 5.07
C ILE A 114 -15.88 -3.03 4.10
N PRO A 115 -14.77 -2.34 3.78
CA PRO A 115 -14.79 -1.27 2.78
C PRO A 115 -15.29 -1.89 1.46
N PHE A 116 -16.07 -1.14 0.68
CA PHE A 116 -16.70 -1.56 -0.59
C PHE A 116 -18.06 -2.28 -0.51
N VAL A 117 -18.38 -3.01 0.56
CA VAL A 117 -19.65 -3.76 0.63
C VAL A 117 -20.72 -3.04 1.47
N GLN A 118 -20.33 -2.35 2.55
CA GLN A 118 -21.29 -1.80 3.53
C GLN A 118 -21.24 -0.28 3.72
N SER A 119 -20.18 0.40 3.28
CA SER A 119 -20.09 1.86 3.30
C SER A 119 -19.42 2.31 2.00
N ARG A 120 -20.15 3.09 1.20
CA ARG A 120 -19.61 3.67 -0.03
C ARG A 120 -18.64 4.77 0.39
N ALA A 121 -17.35 4.56 0.19
CA ALA A 121 -16.38 5.64 0.27
C ALA A 121 -16.91 6.81 -0.59
N ALA A 122 -16.85 8.02 -0.05
CA ALA A 122 -17.19 9.21 -0.81
C ALA A 122 -16.36 9.23 -2.10
N TRP A 123 -17.04 9.50 -3.22
CA TRP A 123 -16.52 9.39 -4.59
C TRP A 123 -15.13 10.01 -4.81
N PRO A 124 -14.78 11.17 -4.20
CA PRO A 124 -13.46 11.79 -4.34
C PRO A 124 -12.30 10.93 -3.79
N LEU A 125 -12.47 10.31 -2.63
CA LEU A 125 -11.45 9.47 -2.00
C LEU A 125 -11.19 8.20 -2.82
N PHE A 126 -12.25 7.60 -3.36
CA PHE A 126 -12.12 6.44 -4.24
C PHE A 126 -11.43 6.80 -5.57
N ALA A 127 -11.83 7.92 -6.20
CA ALA A 127 -11.20 8.40 -7.43
C ALA A 127 -9.71 8.69 -7.25
N MET A 128 -9.33 9.35 -6.15
CA MET A 128 -7.92 9.65 -5.87
C MET A 128 -7.11 8.41 -5.54
N THR A 129 -7.71 7.44 -4.86
CA THR A 129 -7.06 6.14 -4.62
C THR A 129 -6.81 5.41 -5.94
N LEU A 130 -7.80 5.39 -6.85
CA LEU A 130 -7.62 4.82 -8.18
C LEU A 130 -6.50 5.53 -8.96
N VAL A 131 -6.45 6.87 -8.91
CA VAL A 131 -5.39 7.65 -9.55
C VAL A 131 -4.02 7.30 -8.98
N VAL A 132 -3.87 7.25 -7.65
CA VAL A 132 -2.57 6.94 -7.02
C VAL A 132 -2.16 5.50 -7.29
N MET A 133 -3.08 4.54 -7.26
CA MET A 133 -2.78 3.16 -7.66
C MET A 133 -2.35 3.07 -9.13
N ALA A 134 -3.05 3.77 -10.04
CA ALA A 134 -2.70 3.80 -11.45
C ALA A 134 -1.33 4.44 -11.68
N VAL A 135 -1.04 5.57 -11.02
CA VAL A 135 0.27 6.23 -11.07
C VAL A 135 1.35 5.32 -10.50
N GLY A 136 1.12 4.71 -9.34
CA GLY A 136 2.04 3.78 -8.69
C GLY A 136 2.40 2.57 -9.54
N ILE A 137 1.41 1.99 -10.23
CA ILE A 137 1.62 0.89 -11.17
C ILE A 137 2.32 1.38 -12.45
N ALA A 138 1.96 2.55 -12.98
CA ALA A 138 2.53 3.07 -14.22
C ALA A 138 3.99 3.52 -14.06
N LEU A 139 4.39 3.94 -12.87
CA LEU A 139 5.67 4.58 -12.60
C LEU A 139 6.88 3.65 -12.87
N PRO A 140 6.89 2.36 -12.47
CA PRO A 140 7.91 1.38 -12.89
C PRO A 140 7.94 1.06 -14.40
N PHE A 141 6.86 1.34 -15.14
CA PHE A 141 6.80 1.16 -16.60
C PHE A 141 7.09 2.46 -17.36
N SER A 142 7.28 3.56 -16.65
CA SER A 142 7.54 4.88 -17.22
C SER A 142 9.04 5.07 -17.51
N PRO A 143 9.42 6.02 -18.39
CA PRO A 143 10.83 6.36 -18.60
C PRO A 143 11.52 6.94 -17.35
N LEU A 144 10.76 7.29 -16.31
CA LEU A 144 11.30 7.72 -15.02
C LEU A 144 11.81 6.54 -14.18
N ALA A 145 11.43 5.30 -14.51
CA ALA A 145 11.78 4.11 -13.73
C ALA A 145 13.30 3.97 -13.55
N SER A 146 14.10 4.21 -14.60
CA SER A 146 15.56 4.13 -14.51
C SER A 146 16.18 5.14 -13.55
N TYR A 147 15.63 6.36 -13.47
CA TYR A 147 16.08 7.38 -12.52
C TYR A 147 15.72 7.03 -11.07
N LEU A 148 14.62 6.29 -10.91
CA LEU A 148 14.08 5.89 -9.61
C LEU A 148 14.58 4.52 -9.15
N GLN A 149 15.50 3.89 -9.91
CA GLN A 149 15.96 2.52 -9.67
C GLN A 149 14.80 1.52 -9.58
N LEU A 150 13.78 1.74 -10.42
CA LEU A 150 12.63 0.87 -10.59
C LEU A 150 12.74 0.14 -11.92
N GLN A 151 12.13 -1.04 -11.96
CA GLN A 151 12.12 -1.92 -13.10
C GLN A 151 10.69 -2.37 -13.37
N ALA A 152 10.33 -2.46 -14.65
CA ALA A 152 9.04 -3.00 -15.08
C ALA A 152 8.89 -4.44 -14.58
N LEU A 153 7.80 -4.71 -13.86
CA LEU A 153 7.51 -6.05 -13.37
C LEU A 153 6.91 -6.93 -14.44
N PRO A 154 7.18 -8.24 -14.41
CA PRO A 154 6.50 -9.20 -15.28
C PRO A 154 5.00 -9.17 -15.00
N LEU A 155 4.19 -9.27 -16.07
CA LEU A 155 2.73 -9.23 -15.97
C LEU A 155 2.16 -10.34 -15.05
N SER A 156 2.90 -11.44 -14.88
CA SER A 156 2.55 -12.53 -13.95
C SER A 156 2.55 -12.11 -12.48
N TYR A 157 3.16 -10.98 -12.11
CA TYR A 157 3.14 -10.45 -10.74
C TYR A 157 1.76 -9.90 -10.36
N PHE A 158 1.05 -9.24 -11.28
CA PHE A 158 -0.21 -8.55 -10.97
C PHE A 158 -1.33 -9.47 -10.47
N PRO A 159 -1.56 -10.70 -11.00
CA PRO A 159 -2.52 -11.62 -10.42
C PRO A 159 -2.25 -11.96 -8.95
N TRP A 160 -0.97 -12.14 -8.59
CA TRP A 160 -0.57 -12.39 -7.20
C TRP A 160 -0.78 -11.17 -6.32
N LEU A 161 -0.42 -9.99 -6.80
CA LEU A 161 -0.67 -8.72 -6.13
C LEU A 161 -2.16 -8.55 -5.82
N VAL A 162 -3.04 -8.79 -6.81
CA VAL A 162 -4.48 -8.73 -6.62
C VAL A 162 -4.96 -9.73 -5.57
N ALA A 163 -4.43 -10.96 -5.56
CA ALA A 163 -4.79 -11.97 -4.56
C ALA A 163 -4.36 -11.56 -3.14
N ILE A 164 -3.15 -11.01 -2.99
CA ILE A 164 -2.61 -10.50 -1.71
C ILE A 164 -3.47 -9.34 -1.21
N LEU A 165 -3.76 -8.36 -2.06
CA LEU A 165 -4.57 -7.20 -1.68
C LEU A 165 -6.03 -7.57 -1.39
N ALA A 166 -6.62 -8.50 -2.16
CA ALA A 166 -7.96 -9.01 -1.87
C ALA A 166 -8.00 -9.74 -0.53
N GLY A 167 -6.98 -10.55 -0.22
CA GLY A 167 -6.83 -11.19 1.09
C GLY A 167 -6.64 -10.18 2.22
N TYR A 168 -5.93 -9.07 1.97
CA TYR A 168 -5.74 -8.00 2.96
C TYR A 168 -7.05 -7.29 3.31
N MET A 169 -7.99 -7.24 2.37
CA MET A 169 -9.28 -6.55 2.52
C MET A 169 -10.39 -7.42 3.13
N CYS A 170 -10.19 -8.74 3.25
CA CYS A 170 -11.19 -9.69 3.77
C CYS A 170 -11.02 -9.91 5.28
#